data_AF-A0A3M2DZR9-F1
#
_entry.id   AF-A0A3M2DZR9-F1
#
_cell.length_a   1.000
_cell.length_b   1.000
_cell.length_c   1.000
_cell.angle_alpha   90.00
_cell.angle_beta   90.00
_cell.angle_gamma   90.00
#
_symmetry.space_group_name_H-M   'P 1'
#
loop_
_entity.id
_entity.type
_entity.pdbx_description
1 polymer ?
#
loop_
_entity_poly.entity_id
_entity_poly.type
_entity_poly.pdbx_seq_one_letter_code
_entity_poly.pdbx_strand_id
1 'polypeptide(L)'
;MKRKSRHCYVNKAILCQRLVVVLLMLGLSGCGLKPWVKPYERQNLADPIMSLNPDPVEAAYMQHVYEAREGARGGDGGGGGGCGCN
;
A
#
# COMPACT_ATOMS: atom_id res chain seq x y z
N MET A 1 10.65 43.28 -27.03
CA MET A 1 11.44 42.65 -25.93
C MET A 1 10.73 41.52 -25.14
N LYS A 2 9.49 41.09 -25.44
CA LYS A 2 8.73 40.05 -24.66
C LYS A 2 8.95 38.58 -25.09
N ARG A 3 9.82 38.28 -26.08
CA ARG A 3 9.97 36.91 -26.63
C ARG A 3 10.87 36.02 -25.78
N LYS A 4 11.91 36.58 -25.14
CA LYS A 4 12.92 35.83 -24.35
C LYS A 4 12.40 35.36 -22.98
N SER A 5 11.55 36.16 -22.32
CA SER A 5 10.89 35.81 -21.04
C SER A 5 9.89 34.64 -21.20
N ARG A 6 9.12 34.62 -22.30
CA ARG A 6 8.15 33.55 -22.57
C ARG A 6 8.80 32.19 -22.84
N HIS A 7 9.94 32.16 -23.55
CA HIS A 7 10.68 30.91 -23.78
C HIS A 7 11.25 30.30 -22.48
N CYS A 8 11.68 31.15 -21.53
CA CYS A 8 12.19 30.66 -20.24
C CYS A 8 11.07 30.09 -19.34
N TYR A 9 9.88 30.70 -19.35
CA TYR A 9 8.72 30.20 -18.61
C TYR A 9 8.16 28.89 -19.19
N VAL A 10 8.09 28.80 -20.52
CA VAL A 10 7.64 27.60 -21.23
C VAL A 10 8.63 26.44 -20.99
N ASN A 11 9.94 26.68 -20.99
CA ASN A 11 10.93 25.64 -20.68
C ASN A 11 10.86 25.15 -19.22
N LYS A 12 10.57 26.03 -18.25
CA LYS A 12 10.35 25.64 -16.85
C LYS A 12 9.06 24.82 -16.68
N ALA A 13 7.98 25.23 -17.34
CA ALA A 13 6.71 24.50 -17.33
C ALA A 13 6.81 23.11 -17.99
N ILE A 14 7.53 23.00 -19.11
CA ILE A 14 7.78 21.72 -19.80
C ILE A 14 8.64 20.79 -18.93
N LEU A 15 9.62 21.32 -18.19
CA LEU A 15 10.45 20.54 -17.27
C LEU A 15 9.62 19.97 -16.10
N CYS A 16 8.77 20.79 -15.47
CA CYS A 16 7.85 20.33 -14.42
C CYS A 16 6.85 19.29 -14.95
N GLN A 17 6.26 19.52 -16.13
CA GLN A 17 5.30 18.58 -16.73
C GLN A 17 5.95 17.21 -17.00
N ARG A 18 7.19 17.19 -17.47
CA ARG A 18 7.95 15.95 -17.68
C ARG A 18 8.23 15.21 -16.37
N LEU A 19 8.58 15.93 -15.30
CA LEU A 19 8.80 15.34 -13.97
C LEU A 19 7.53 14.68 -13.42
N VAL A 20 6.38 15.33 -13.55
CA VAL A 20 5.08 14.78 -13.09
C VAL A 20 4.73 13.50 -13.86
N VAL A 21 4.94 13.48 -15.18
CA VAL A 21 4.67 12.30 -16.01
C VAL A 21 5.59 11.13 -15.64
N VAL A 22 6.87 11.38 -15.38
CA VAL A 22 7.82 10.34 -14.92
C VAL A 22 7.42 9.79 -13.56
N LEU A 23 7.03 10.66 -12.62
CA LEU A 23 6.57 10.25 -11.29
C LEU A 23 5.29 9.38 -11.38
N LEU A 24 4.38 9.72 -12.29
CA LEU A 24 3.17 8.97 -12.54
C LEU A 24 3.50 7.56 -13.08
N MET A 25 4.41 7.45 -14.05
CA MET A 25 4.81 6.16 -14.64
C MET A 25 5.49 5.23 -13.63
N LEU A 26 6.25 5.76 -12.67
CA LEU A 26 6.84 5.00 -11.57
C LEU A 26 5.78 4.43 -10.61
N GLY A 27 4.63 5.08 -10.47
CA GLY A 27 3.52 4.58 -9.64
C GLY A 27 2.80 3.37 -10.24
N LEU A 28 2.87 3.16 -11.57
CA LEU A 28 2.18 2.06 -12.25
C LEU A 28 3.00 0.76 -12.31
N SER A 29 4.29 0.77 -11.94
CA SER A 29 5.15 -0.43 -12.02
C SER A 29 4.90 -1.49 -10.94
N GLY A 30 3.91 -1.30 -10.06
CA GLY A 30 3.58 -2.23 -8.98
C GLY A 30 2.65 -3.39 -9.37
N CYS A 31 1.93 -3.30 -10.49
CA CYS A 31 0.95 -4.33 -10.87
C CYS A 31 1.60 -5.44 -11.70
N GLY A 32 1.92 -6.57 -11.05
CA GLY A 32 2.07 -7.85 -11.74
C GLY A 32 3.48 -8.27 -12.15
N LEU A 33 4.51 -7.87 -11.38
CA LEU A 33 5.86 -8.37 -11.59
C LEU A 33 5.92 -9.89 -11.31
N LYS A 34 6.00 -10.66 -12.41
CA LYS A 34 6.38 -12.08 -12.40
C LYS A 34 7.82 -12.18 -11.87
N PRO A 35 8.15 -13.07 -10.92
CA PRO A 35 7.45 -14.31 -10.61
C PRO A 35 6.56 -14.19 -9.37
N TRP A 36 5.35 -14.74 -9.47
CA TRP A 36 4.47 -14.87 -8.31
C TRP A 36 5.09 -15.84 -7.30
N VAL A 37 4.90 -15.57 -6.00
CA VAL A 37 5.24 -16.52 -4.93
C VAL A 37 4.49 -17.82 -5.18
N LYS A 38 5.18 -18.95 -5.07
CA LYS A 38 4.56 -20.25 -5.38
C LYS A 38 3.49 -20.56 -4.33
N PRO A 39 2.37 -21.22 -4.67
CA PRO A 39 1.25 -21.42 -3.75
C PRO A 39 1.64 -22.04 -2.39
N TYR A 40 2.63 -22.93 -2.39
CA TYR A 40 3.12 -23.61 -1.18
C TYR A 40 4.11 -22.78 -0.34
N GLU A 41 4.68 -21.69 -0.87
CA GLU A 41 5.52 -20.77 -0.10
C GLU A 41 4.68 -19.81 0.76
N ARG A 42 3.36 -19.70 0.48
CA ARG A 42 2.44 -18.86 1.25
C ARG A 42 2.19 -19.34 2.68
N GLN A 43 2.46 -20.61 2.98
CA GLN A 43 2.34 -21.13 4.34
C GLN A 43 3.30 -20.45 5.33
N ASN A 44 4.43 -19.92 4.84
CA ASN A 44 5.40 -19.20 5.66
C ASN A 44 4.89 -17.84 6.15
N LEU A 45 3.83 -17.30 5.54
CA LEU A 45 3.22 -16.03 5.96
C LEU A 45 2.35 -16.19 7.22
N ALA A 46 1.89 -17.41 7.48
CA ALA A 46 1.08 -17.74 8.66
C ALA A 46 1.90 -18.44 9.76
N ASP A 47 3.23 -18.26 9.75
CA ASP A 47 4.08 -18.79 10.82
C ASP A 47 3.70 -18.10 12.15
N PRO A 48 3.41 -18.86 13.23
CA PRO A 48 3.04 -18.29 14.53
C PRO A 48 4.07 -17.29 15.08
N ILE A 49 5.34 -17.37 14.68
CA ILE A 49 6.36 -16.38 15.07
C ILE A 49 6.12 -14.98 14.48
N MET A 50 5.41 -14.90 13.35
CA MET A 50 5.06 -13.63 12.68
C MET A 50 3.70 -13.09 13.13
N SER A 51 3.07 -13.73 14.14
CA SER A 51 1.81 -13.24 14.71
C SER A 51 2.01 -11.88 15.37
N LEU A 52 1.15 -10.92 15.03
CA LEU A 52 1.16 -9.59 15.63
C LEU A 52 0.74 -9.60 17.10
N ASN A 53 -0.05 -10.61 17.50
CA ASN A 53 -0.46 -10.80 18.89
C ASN A 53 -0.12 -12.23 19.34
N PRO A 54 0.67 -12.41 20.41
CA PRO A 54 0.96 -13.72 20.97
C PRO A 54 -0.25 -14.42 21.58
N ASP A 55 -1.27 -13.66 22.03
CA ASP A 55 -2.44 -14.18 22.74
C ASP A 55 -3.73 -13.97 21.93
N PRO A 56 -4.16 -14.96 21.11
CA PRO A 56 -5.28 -14.78 20.17
C PRO A 56 -6.64 -14.57 20.88
N VAL A 57 -6.78 -15.05 22.11
CA VAL A 57 -8.02 -14.90 22.89
C VAL A 57 -8.22 -13.46 23.36
N GLU A 58 -7.13 -12.81 23.81
CA GLU A 58 -7.14 -11.41 24.22
C GLU A 58 -7.37 -10.51 23.01
N ALA A 59 -6.67 -10.80 21.90
CA ALA A 59 -6.81 -10.10 20.64
C ALA A 59 -8.26 -10.04 20.16
N ALA A 60 -8.93 -11.20 20.12
CA ALA A 60 -10.31 -11.31 19.66
C ALA A 60 -11.30 -10.57 20.58
N TYR A 61 -11.05 -10.56 21.89
CA TYR A 61 -11.86 -9.81 22.84
C TYR A 61 -11.73 -8.31 22.62
N MET A 62 -10.50 -7.80 22.51
CA MET A 62 -10.26 -6.37 22.30
C MET A 62 -10.75 -5.91 20.92
N GLN A 63 -10.56 -6.73 19.89
CA GLN A 63 -11.10 -6.49 18.55
C GLN A 63 -12.63 -6.34 18.60
N HIS A 64 -13.35 -7.23 19.29
CA HIS A 64 -14.80 -7.10 19.44
C HIS A 64 -15.22 -5.79 20.12
N VAL A 65 -14.45 -5.33 21.11
CA VAL A 65 -14.67 -4.02 21.76
C VAL A 65 -14.45 -2.86 20.78
N TYR A 66 -13.39 -2.90 19.97
CA TYR A 66 -13.12 -1.88 18.95
C TYR A 66 -14.19 -1.90 17.85
N GLU A 67 -14.60 -3.06 17.35
CA GLU A 67 -15.67 -3.18 16.37
C GLU A 67 -16.99 -2.56 16.88
N ALA A 68 -17.32 -2.79 18.15
CA ALA A 68 -18.52 -2.23 18.76
C ALA A 68 -18.43 -0.71 18.98
N ARG A 69 -17.25 -0.18 19.28
CA ARG A 69 -17.05 1.25 19.57
C ARG A 69 -16.83 2.10 18.32
N GLU A 70 -16.14 1.53 17.34
CA GLU A 70 -15.64 2.24 16.16
C GLU A 70 -16.46 1.94 14.90
N GLY A 71 -17.34 0.93 14.94
CA GLY A 71 -18.15 0.53 13.78
C GLY A 71 -17.34 -0.08 12.64
N ALA A 72 -16.09 -0.44 12.89
CA ALA A 72 -15.12 -0.93 11.90
C ALA A 72 -15.12 -2.46 11.75
N ARG A 73 -16.31 -3.07 11.64
CA ARG A 73 -16.46 -4.53 11.55
C ARG A 73 -15.84 -5.07 10.25
N GLY A 74 -14.99 -6.09 10.36
CA GLY A 74 -14.41 -6.79 9.20
C GLY A 74 -13.15 -6.17 8.60
N GLY A 75 -12.54 -5.16 9.24
CA GLY A 75 -11.28 -4.56 8.81
C GLY A 75 -10.02 -5.29 9.30
N ASP A 76 -10.17 -6.28 10.19
CA ASP A 76 -9.06 -6.81 11.01
C ASP A 76 -8.49 -8.16 10.54
N GLY A 77 -8.64 -8.56 9.27
CA GLY A 77 -8.01 -9.82 8.88
C GLY A 77 -8.06 -10.24 7.42
N GLY A 78 -6.88 -10.55 6.90
CA GLY A 78 -6.66 -11.36 5.71
C GLY A 78 -5.35 -12.12 5.85
N GLY A 79 -5.37 -13.45 5.67
CA GLY A 79 -4.22 -14.30 5.35
C GLY A 79 -2.90 -14.16 6.15
N GLY A 80 -2.92 -13.68 7.39
CA GLY A 80 -1.73 -13.41 8.21
C GLY A 80 -1.75 -12.02 8.85
N GLY A 81 -0.71 -11.67 9.61
CA GLY A 81 -0.62 -10.38 10.31
C GLY A 81 -0.45 -9.20 9.36
N GLY A 82 -1.49 -8.39 9.19
CA GLY A 82 -1.46 -7.18 8.36
C GLY A 82 -2.86 -6.63 8.05
N CYS A 83 -2.92 -5.43 7.48
CA CYS A 83 -4.19 -4.83 7.02
C CYS A 83 -4.80 -5.75 5.94
N GLY A 84 -5.94 -6.35 6.24
CA GLY A 84 -6.54 -7.49 5.53
C GLY A 84 -7.05 -7.24 4.10
N CYS A 85 -6.27 -6.60 3.25
CA CYS A 85 -6.56 -6.47 1.83
C CYS A 85 -6.18 -7.78 1.11
N ASN A 86 -7.13 -8.69 0.93
CA ASN A 86 -7.04 -9.80 -0.02
C ASN A 86 -7.70 -9.41 -1.35
#